data_AF-A0A671W4L5-F1
#
_entry.id   AF-A0A671W4L5-F1
#
_cell.length_a   1.000
_cell.length_b   1.000
_cell.length_c   1.000
_cell.angle_alpha   90.00
_cell.angle_beta   90.00
_cell.angle_gamma   90.00
#
_symmetry.space_group_name_H-M   'P 1'
#
loop_
_entity.id
_entity.type
_entity.pdbx_description
1 polymer ?
#
loop_
_entity_poly.entity_id
_entity_poly.type
_entity_poly.pdbx_seq_one_letter_code
_entity_poly.pdbx_strand_id
1 'polypeptide(L)'
;MNKSYACNESDQPLEGAKARLEELKESLYQRERELTELLEAEGSPVPPVPQPPCSVLLPTVIHKAHAVCSAVAETRALLDQMIEENRVALIEARDKLDSLQTSKEENNGREDKSTDQERLDEYESSLTLLQETVRGFEVSQLALDCIKTGESPEINDCDAVSELEDILGRGTIQTTEGVKSVGQQLLLLQDQLKQVKEENKKIIENYTSERAMRKKYYNMVEDMKGKIRVFCRIRPVNRTEVAQGGAVAVEKIDDYSVTVETPRGQREFQFDKVFSAEASQDDLFHDTHRLIQSTIDGYNVCIFSYGQTGSGKTFTMVGDKEQKKPGIMPRSFNAIFDLMRENSNKFDFKVSAYMLELYNDRLQDLFASPAGEAHAQSQSHGPSRRVEIKRTRKGVVFAQGAETKEASSAQELYALFQQACANRHISATSWRCPNFLCVTTNSAGDSA
;
A
#
# COMPACT_ATOMS: atom_id res chain seq x y z
N MET A 1 50.28 5.93 57.71
CA MET A 1 49.52 4.85 57.06
C MET A 1 48.05 5.12 57.36
N ASN A 2 47.12 5.40 56.46
CA ASN A 2 47.03 5.32 55.00
C ASN A 2 46.23 6.54 54.48
N LYS A 3 46.58 7.02 53.28
CA LYS A 3 45.89 8.09 52.56
C LYS A 3 44.57 7.58 51.98
N SER A 4 43.48 8.35 52.11
CA SER A 4 42.30 8.20 51.28
C SER A 4 42.57 8.83 49.91
N TYR A 5 42.31 8.08 48.84
CA TYR A 5 42.23 8.60 47.49
C TYR A 5 40.74 8.72 47.15
N ALA A 6 40.26 9.95 47.02
CA ALA A 6 38.98 10.25 46.38
C ALA A 6 39.18 10.15 44.86
N CYS A 7 38.41 9.28 44.21
CA CYS A 7 38.31 9.20 42.75
C CYS A 7 37.01 9.90 42.36
N ASN A 8 37.09 11.21 42.08
CA ASN A 8 36.08 11.96 41.35
C ASN A 8 36.55 12.04 39.90
N GLU A 9 36.04 11.17 39.02
CA GLU A 9 36.10 11.33 37.56
C GLU A 9 35.36 10.16 36.90
N SER A 10 34.15 10.39 36.34
CA SER A 10 33.67 9.77 35.08
C SER A 10 32.17 9.96 34.72
N ASP A 11 31.37 10.83 35.33
CA ASP A 11 29.94 11.00 34.91
C ASP A 11 29.68 12.13 33.89
N GLN A 12 30.63 13.04 33.68
CA GLN A 12 30.50 14.15 32.73
C GLN A 12 30.26 13.75 31.25
N PRO A 13 30.80 12.63 30.70
CA PRO A 13 30.55 12.26 29.31
C PRO A 13 29.11 11.78 29.05
N LEU A 14 28.50 11.15 30.06
CA LEU A 14 27.16 10.55 29.96
C LEU A 14 26.06 11.62 30.07
N GLU A 15 26.29 12.66 30.86
CA GLU A 15 25.36 13.77 31.00
C GLU A 15 25.30 14.62 29.72
N GLY A 16 26.44 14.85 29.07
CA GLY A 16 26.50 15.49 27.75
C GLY A 16 25.89 14.66 26.62
N ALA A 17 26.00 13.33 26.67
CA ALA A 17 25.35 12.43 25.72
C ALA A 17 23.83 12.40 25.90
N LYS A 18 23.33 12.41 27.14
CA LYS A 18 21.90 12.50 27.45
C LYS A 18 21.30 13.84 27.01
N ALA A 19 22.00 14.94 27.24
CA ALA A 19 21.57 16.26 26.78
C ALA A 19 21.45 16.33 25.24
N ARG A 20 22.44 15.77 24.51
CA ARG A 20 22.38 15.68 23.05
C ARG A 20 21.25 14.78 22.55
N LEU A 21 20.93 13.71 23.29
CA LEU A 21 19.82 12.82 22.94
C LEU A 21 18.46 13.52 23.11
N GLU A 22 18.29 14.30 24.19
CA GLU A 22 17.07 15.08 24.41
C GLU A 22 16.93 16.22 23.39
N GLU A 23 18.02 16.90 23.04
CA GLU A 23 18.02 17.89 21.96
C GLU A 23 17.66 17.27 20.60
N LEU A 24 18.13 16.05 20.33
CA LEU A 24 17.77 15.32 19.11
C LEU A 24 16.30 14.88 19.11
N LYS A 25 15.76 14.46 20.27
CA LYS A 25 14.34 14.13 20.43
C LYS A 25 13.47 15.36 20.20
N GLU A 26 13.78 16.50 20.82
CA GLU A 26 13.06 17.75 20.61
C GLU A 26 13.08 18.16 19.14
N SER A 27 14.24 18.06 18.47
CA SER A 27 14.36 18.34 17.04
C SER A 27 13.54 17.38 16.16
N LEU A 28 13.45 16.10 16.52
CA LEU A 28 12.62 15.12 15.82
C LEU A 28 11.13 15.40 16.01
N TYR A 29 10.69 15.73 17.22
CA TYR A 29 9.30 16.11 17.50
C TYR A 29 8.90 17.41 16.78
N GLN A 30 9.81 18.38 16.71
CA GLN A 30 9.61 19.63 15.97
C GLN A 30 9.38 19.34 14.48
N ARG A 31 10.23 18.50 13.87
CA ARG A 31 10.09 18.11 12.46
C ARG A 31 8.86 17.24 12.19
N GLU A 32 8.49 16.35 13.10
CA GLU A 32 7.26 15.56 13.00
C GLU A 32 6.04 16.47 12.98
N ARG A 33 6.04 17.52 13.82
CA ARG A 33 4.97 18.54 13.84
C ARG A 33 4.94 19.38 12.56
N GLU A 34 6.10 19.84 12.06
CA GLU A 34 6.18 20.57 10.79
C GLU A 34 5.68 19.73 9.61
N LEU A 35 6.06 18.45 9.54
CA LEU A 35 5.54 17.51 8.52
C LEU A 35 4.03 17.32 8.65
N THR A 36 3.51 17.26 9.88
CA THR A 36 2.05 17.13 10.11
C THR A 36 1.30 18.39 9.68
N GLU A 37 1.82 19.58 10.00
CA GLU A 37 1.23 20.86 9.58
C GLU A 37 1.29 21.05 8.04
N LEU A 38 2.36 20.60 7.38
CA LEU A 38 2.46 20.60 5.92
C LEU A 38 1.47 19.62 5.26
N LEU A 39 1.26 18.45 5.85
CA LEU A 39 0.26 17.47 5.38
C LEU A 39 -1.18 17.97 5.58
N GLU A 40 -1.46 18.67 6.68
CA GLU A 40 -2.78 19.29 6.93
C GLU A 40 -3.02 20.50 6.01
N ALA A 41 -1.98 21.25 5.65
CA ALA A 41 -2.07 22.35 4.69
C ALA A 41 -2.35 21.88 3.25
N GLU A 42 -1.91 20.68 2.87
CA GLU A 42 -2.25 20.05 1.59
C GLU A 42 -3.66 19.44 1.56
N GLY A 43 -4.33 19.32 2.71
CA GLY A 43 -5.68 18.77 2.87
C GLY A 43 -6.83 19.69 2.46
N SER A 44 -6.56 20.83 1.80
CA SER A 44 -7.65 21.65 1.25
C SER A 44 -8.38 20.85 0.17
N PRO A 45 -9.73 20.80 0.18
CA PRO A 45 -10.47 20.03 -0.81
C PRO A 45 -10.12 20.55 -2.20
N VAL A 46 -9.50 19.69 -3.02
CA VAL A 46 -9.33 19.98 -4.45
C VAL A 46 -10.71 20.31 -4.98
N PRO A 47 -10.95 21.55 -5.44
CA PRO A 47 -12.25 21.91 -5.99
C PRO A 47 -12.54 20.92 -7.13
N PRO A 48 -13.79 20.45 -7.27
CA PRO A 48 -14.13 19.50 -8.33
C PRO A 48 -13.67 20.12 -9.64
N VAL A 49 -12.77 19.43 -10.35
CA VAL A 49 -12.32 19.85 -11.67
C VAL A 49 -13.58 20.00 -12.51
N PRO A 50 -13.93 21.23 -12.96
CA PRO A 50 -15.06 21.42 -13.83
C PRO A 50 -14.80 20.54 -15.05
N GLN A 51 -15.72 19.63 -15.37
CA GLN A 51 -15.56 18.84 -16.58
C GLN A 51 -15.35 19.80 -17.75
N PRO A 52 -14.26 19.66 -18.51
CA PRO A 52 -13.97 20.62 -19.54
C PRO A 52 -15.08 20.52 -20.59
N PRO A 53 -15.62 21.65 -21.09
CA PRO A 53 -16.57 21.67 -22.20
C PRO A 53 -15.99 21.07 -23.51
N CYS A 54 -14.76 20.55 -23.48
CA CYS A 54 -14.06 19.92 -24.59
C CYS A 54 -14.84 18.77 -25.25
N SER A 55 -15.64 17.98 -24.52
CA SER A 55 -16.46 16.93 -25.14
C SER A 55 -17.59 17.50 -26.01
N VAL A 56 -18.18 18.62 -25.58
CA VAL A 56 -19.26 19.33 -26.28
C VAL A 56 -18.72 20.20 -27.41
N LEU A 57 -17.52 20.77 -27.24
CA LEU A 57 -16.85 21.63 -28.22
C LEU A 57 -16.18 20.84 -29.36
N LEU A 58 -15.82 19.57 -29.13
CA LEU A 58 -15.06 18.75 -30.08
C LEU A 58 -15.71 18.69 -31.47
N PRO A 59 -17.02 18.41 -31.61
CA PRO A 59 -17.66 18.31 -32.92
C PRO A 59 -17.66 19.65 -33.67
N THR A 60 -17.93 20.76 -32.97
CA THR A 60 -17.94 22.11 -33.55
C THR A 60 -16.55 22.54 -34.00
N VAL A 61 -15.51 22.23 -33.23
CA VAL A 61 -14.11 22.50 -33.58
C VAL A 61 -13.67 21.66 -34.78
N ILE A 62 -14.02 20.36 -34.81
CA ILE A 62 -13.73 19.46 -35.94
C ILE A 62 -14.37 19.97 -37.23
N HIS A 63 -15.67 20.35 -37.20
CA HIS A 63 -16.36 20.86 -38.38
C HIS A 63 -15.80 22.19 -38.88
N LYS A 64 -15.46 23.13 -37.99
CA LYS A 64 -14.83 24.40 -38.39
C LYS A 64 -13.42 24.20 -38.94
N ALA A 65 -12.63 23.33 -38.32
CA ALA A 65 -11.28 22.98 -38.80
C ALA A 65 -11.34 22.31 -40.19
N HIS A 66 -12.30 21.40 -40.40
CA HIS A 66 -12.53 20.77 -41.70
C HIS A 66 -12.90 21.80 -42.77
N ALA A 67 -13.80 22.75 -42.46
CA ALA A 67 -14.18 23.81 -43.39
C ALA A 67 -12.99 24.68 -43.82
N VAL A 68 -12.09 25.03 -42.89
CA VAL A 68 -10.87 25.78 -43.19
C VAL A 68 -9.89 24.94 -44.03
N CYS A 69 -9.67 23.68 -43.65
CA CYS A 69 -8.76 22.77 -44.36
C CYS A 69 -9.24 22.42 -45.77
N SER A 70 -10.56 22.35 -45.98
CA SER A 70 -11.18 22.11 -47.29
C SER A 70 -11.10 23.34 -48.20
N ALA A 71 -11.22 24.55 -47.62
CA ALA A 71 -11.22 25.79 -48.38
C ALA A 71 -9.82 26.27 -48.82
N VAL A 72 -8.76 25.92 -48.08
CA VAL A 72 -7.39 26.43 -48.33
C VAL A 72 -6.41 25.28 -48.58
N ALA A 73 -5.94 25.15 -49.83
CA ALA A 73 -5.05 24.07 -50.26
C ALA A 73 -3.74 23.97 -49.45
N GLU A 74 -3.18 25.11 -49.04
CA GLU A 74 -1.98 25.15 -48.17
C GLU A 74 -2.25 24.55 -46.78
N THR A 75 -3.43 24.80 -46.20
CA THR A 75 -3.81 24.22 -44.90
C THR A 75 -4.12 22.73 -44.98
N ARG A 76 -4.63 22.25 -46.13
CA ARG A 76 -4.80 20.82 -46.40
C ARG A 76 -3.47 20.07 -46.46
N ALA A 77 -2.48 20.65 -47.15
CA ALA A 77 -1.14 20.08 -47.22
C ALA A 77 -0.48 20.01 -45.84
N LEU A 78 -0.69 21.05 -45.01
CA LEU A 78 -0.20 21.09 -43.63
C LEU A 78 -0.89 20.05 -42.72
N LEU A 79 -2.21 19.85 -42.88
CA LEU A 79 -2.94 18.80 -42.18
C LEU A 79 -2.44 17.40 -42.56
N ASP A 80 -2.24 17.15 -43.86
CA ASP A 80 -1.68 15.87 -44.34
C ASP A 80 -0.26 15.62 -43.80
N GLN A 81 0.57 16.67 -43.70
CA GLN A 81 1.88 16.59 -43.06
C GLN A 81 1.77 16.26 -41.57
N MET A 82 0.89 16.92 -40.81
CA MET A 82 0.67 16.64 -39.38
C MET A 82 0.15 15.22 -39.11
N ILE A 83 -0.66 14.67 -40.02
CA ILE A 83 -1.16 13.28 -39.95
C ILE A 83 0.01 12.30 -40.11
N GLU A 84 0.90 12.56 -41.05
CA GLU A 84 2.05 11.69 -41.30
C GLU A 84 3.09 11.78 -40.18
N GLU A 85 3.39 12.99 -39.68
CA GLU A 85 4.30 13.21 -38.55
C GLU A 85 3.82 12.49 -37.29
N ASN A 86 2.53 12.60 -36.94
CA ASN A 86 1.97 11.88 -35.79
C ASN A 86 1.94 10.36 -36.01
N ARG A 87 1.69 9.89 -37.24
CA ARG A 87 1.75 8.47 -37.59
C ARG A 87 3.15 7.91 -37.37
N VAL A 88 4.19 8.62 -37.80
CA VAL A 88 5.59 8.23 -37.58
C VAL A 88 5.92 8.22 -36.09
N ALA A 89 5.58 9.27 -35.34
CA ALA A 89 5.82 9.33 -33.90
C ALA A 89 5.12 8.22 -33.11
N LEU A 90 3.90 7.85 -33.53
CA LEU A 90 3.14 6.73 -32.96
C LEU A 90 3.83 5.39 -33.20
N ILE A 91 4.35 5.14 -34.40
CA ILE A 91 5.12 3.93 -34.73
C ILE A 91 6.38 3.88 -33.86
N GLU A 92 7.15 4.96 -33.78
CA GLU A 92 8.36 5.02 -32.94
C GLU A 92 8.06 4.78 -31.45
N ALA A 93 6.94 5.32 -30.94
CA ALA A 93 6.53 5.11 -29.56
C ALA A 93 6.11 3.64 -29.31
N ARG A 94 5.43 3.00 -30.26
CA ARG A 94 5.07 1.58 -30.20
C ARG A 94 6.31 0.68 -30.28
N ASP A 95 7.24 0.97 -31.19
CA ASP A 95 8.48 0.19 -31.31
C ASP A 95 9.31 0.26 -30.01
N LYS A 96 9.39 1.43 -29.39
CA LYS A 96 10.03 1.59 -28.06
C LYS A 96 9.30 0.77 -26.99
N LEU A 97 7.98 0.76 -27.02
CA LEU A 97 7.16 0.02 -26.06
C LEU A 97 7.34 -1.48 -26.22
N ASP A 98 7.33 -1.98 -27.44
CA ASP A 98 7.55 -3.39 -27.76
C ASP A 98 8.98 -3.82 -27.39
N SER A 99 9.99 -2.96 -27.60
CA SER A 99 11.38 -3.23 -27.20
C SER A 99 11.55 -3.33 -25.68
N LEU A 100 10.83 -2.49 -24.91
CA LEU A 100 10.85 -2.53 -23.46
C LEU A 100 10.08 -3.75 -22.94
N GLN A 101 8.95 -4.12 -23.56
CA GLN A 101 8.19 -5.31 -23.21
C GLN A 101 8.98 -6.60 -23.48
N THR A 102 9.63 -6.72 -24.64
CA THR A 102 10.51 -7.86 -24.94
C THR A 102 11.71 -7.93 -24.00
N SER A 103 12.30 -6.80 -23.63
CA SER A 103 13.37 -6.77 -22.61
C SER A 103 12.89 -7.22 -21.22
N LYS A 104 11.62 -6.97 -20.87
CA LYS A 104 10.97 -7.49 -19.64
C LYS A 104 10.82 -9.01 -19.72
N GLU A 105 10.41 -9.54 -20.87
CA GLU A 105 10.26 -10.99 -21.09
C GLU A 105 11.60 -11.74 -21.07
N GLU A 106 12.64 -11.21 -21.71
CA GLU A 106 13.98 -11.81 -21.74
C GLU A 106 14.66 -11.81 -20.36
N ASN A 107 14.48 -10.74 -19.58
CA ASN A 107 15.02 -10.66 -18.21
C ASN A 107 14.25 -11.54 -17.22
N ASN A 108 12.99 -11.90 -17.51
CA ASN A 108 12.24 -12.84 -16.67
C ASN A 108 12.79 -14.28 -16.74
N GLY A 109 13.68 -14.58 -17.69
CA GLY A 109 14.37 -15.87 -17.84
C GLY A 109 15.70 -16.02 -17.09
N ARG A 110 16.25 -14.97 -16.48
CA ARG A 110 17.54 -15.00 -15.76
C ARG A 110 17.36 -14.54 -14.31
N GLU A 111 17.12 -15.49 -13.41
CA GLU A 111 16.98 -15.26 -11.97
C GLU A 111 18.33 -14.90 -11.33
N ASP A 112 18.63 -13.62 -11.16
CA ASP A 112 19.60 -13.15 -10.16
C ASP A 112 19.10 -11.79 -9.63
N LYS A 113 18.48 -11.74 -8.43
CA LYS A 113 17.74 -10.56 -7.94
C LYS A 113 17.96 -10.30 -6.45
N SER A 114 19.00 -9.54 -6.11
CA SER A 114 19.07 -8.83 -4.82
C SER A 114 19.34 -7.32 -4.97
N THR A 115 19.61 -6.84 -6.19
CA THR A 115 19.94 -5.43 -6.49
C THR A 115 18.98 -4.75 -7.47
N ASP A 116 17.87 -5.40 -7.85
CA ASP A 116 17.09 -4.99 -9.03
C ASP A 116 15.66 -4.50 -8.75
N GLN A 117 15.20 -4.40 -7.49
CA GLN A 117 13.83 -3.90 -7.23
C GLN A 117 13.68 -2.41 -7.60
N GLU A 118 14.64 -1.56 -7.24
CA GLU A 118 14.62 -0.13 -7.62
C GLU A 118 14.68 0.05 -9.14
N ARG A 119 15.39 -0.83 -9.86
CA ARG A 119 15.43 -0.79 -11.34
C ARG A 119 14.12 -1.28 -11.95
N LEU A 120 13.51 -2.33 -11.39
CA LEU A 120 12.23 -2.86 -11.87
C LEU A 120 11.11 -1.83 -11.72
N ASP A 121 11.05 -1.11 -10.60
CA ASP A 121 10.08 -0.03 -10.37
C ASP A 121 10.29 1.12 -11.39
N GLU A 122 11.55 1.46 -11.70
CA GLU A 122 11.91 2.45 -12.72
C GLU A 122 11.54 2.00 -14.16
N TYR A 123 11.73 0.71 -14.47
CA TYR A 123 11.31 0.10 -15.73
C TYR A 123 9.78 0.06 -15.89
N GLU A 124 9.03 -0.28 -14.83
CA GLU A 124 7.56 -0.29 -14.87
C GLU A 124 6.98 1.12 -15.00
N SER A 125 7.54 2.10 -14.28
CA SER A 125 7.18 3.51 -14.45
C SER A 125 7.48 4.02 -15.86
N SER A 126 8.53 3.52 -16.51
CA SER A 126 8.85 3.86 -17.90
C SER A 126 7.86 3.24 -18.89
N LEU A 127 7.39 2.01 -18.62
CA LEU A 127 6.37 1.32 -19.43
C LEU A 127 5.01 2.02 -19.37
N THR A 128 4.55 2.40 -18.18
CA THR A 128 3.26 3.10 -18.01
C THR A 128 3.26 4.45 -18.69
N LEU A 129 4.33 5.23 -18.53
CA LEU A 129 4.49 6.52 -19.20
C LEU A 129 4.47 6.38 -20.74
N LEU A 130 5.11 5.33 -21.26
CA LEU A 130 5.15 5.09 -22.70
C LEU A 130 3.80 4.60 -23.24
N GLN A 131 3.05 3.80 -22.48
CA GLN A 131 1.67 3.41 -22.80
C GLN A 131 0.75 4.63 -22.88
N GLU A 132 0.83 5.55 -21.92
CA GLU A 132 0.08 6.81 -21.95
C GLU A 132 0.47 7.67 -23.15
N THR A 133 1.76 7.69 -23.50
CA THR A 133 2.27 8.41 -24.67
C THR A 133 1.70 7.84 -25.98
N VAL A 134 1.68 6.51 -26.14
CA VAL A 134 1.06 5.84 -27.29
C VAL A 134 -0.43 6.18 -27.38
N ARG A 135 -1.16 6.09 -26.25
CA ARG A 135 -2.58 6.44 -26.19
C ARG A 135 -2.82 7.91 -26.57
N GLY A 136 -1.94 8.81 -26.16
CA GLY A 136 -2.00 10.23 -26.52
C GLY A 136 -1.84 10.47 -28.02
N PHE A 137 -0.91 9.76 -28.67
CA PHE A 137 -0.74 9.81 -30.12
C PHE A 137 -1.92 9.18 -30.87
N GLU A 138 -2.49 8.08 -30.37
CA GLU A 138 -3.68 7.44 -30.97
C GLU A 138 -4.90 8.37 -30.97
N VAL A 139 -5.16 9.04 -29.84
CA VAL A 139 -6.24 10.03 -29.73
C VAL A 139 -6.00 11.20 -30.68
N SER A 140 -4.74 11.67 -30.79
CA SER A 140 -4.39 12.77 -31.69
C SER A 140 -4.55 12.38 -33.17
N GLN A 141 -4.20 11.14 -33.52
CA GLN A 141 -4.37 10.59 -34.86
C GLN A 141 -5.87 10.53 -35.22
N LEU A 142 -6.69 9.99 -34.32
CA LEU A 142 -8.14 9.93 -34.48
C LEU A 142 -8.75 11.32 -34.69
N ALA A 143 -8.32 12.32 -33.92
CA ALA A 143 -8.79 13.69 -34.06
C ALA A 143 -8.42 14.30 -35.43
N LEU A 144 -7.18 14.09 -35.90
CA LEU A 144 -6.74 14.58 -37.20
C LEU A 144 -7.46 13.89 -38.37
N ASP A 145 -7.72 12.60 -38.26
CA ASP A 145 -8.49 11.84 -39.24
C ASP A 145 -9.94 12.34 -39.30
N CYS A 146 -10.57 12.60 -38.14
CA CYS A 146 -11.90 13.24 -38.07
C CYS A 146 -11.92 14.63 -38.71
N ILE A 147 -10.88 15.44 -38.53
CA ILE A 147 -10.76 16.77 -39.20
C ILE A 147 -10.61 16.61 -40.72
N LYS A 148 -9.94 15.55 -41.17
CA LYS A 148 -9.76 15.27 -42.61
C LYS A 148 -11.03 14.76 -43.27
N THR A 149 -11.79 13.87 -42.61
CA THR A 149 -13.04 13.30 -43.14
C THR A 149 -14.25 14.20 -42.91
N GLY A 150 -14.20 15.06 -41.90
CA GLY A 150 -15.34 15.90 -41.48
C GLY A 150 -16.40 15.13 -40.68
N GLU A 151 -16.13 13.88 -40.32
CA GLU A 151 -17.01 13.03 -39.52
C GLU A 151 -16.70 13.22 -38.03
N SER A 152 -17.70 13.59 -37.24
CA SER A 152 -17.60 13.65 -35.78
C SER A 152 -17.81 12.25 -35.18
N PRO A 153 -17.10 11.88 -34.10
CA PRO A 153 -17.50 10.71 -33.31
C PRO A 153 -18.93 10.95 -32.77
N GLU A 154 -19.78 9.93 -32.81
CA GLU A 154 -21.15 10.02 -32.28
C GLU A 154 -21.10 10.27 -30.76
N ILE A 155 -21.25 11.52 -30.35
CA ILE A 155 -21.43 11.90 -28.95
C ILE A 155 -22.92 12.22 -28.78
N ASN A 156 -23.65 11.25 -28.25
CA ASN A 156 -25.02 11.44 -27.80
C ASN A 156 -25.00 12.35 -26.56
N ASP A 157 -25.27 13.64 -26.75
CA ASP A 157 -26.11 14.43 -25.85
C ASP A 157 -26.33 15.83 -26.47
N CYS A 158 -27.55 16.04 -26.96
CA CYS A 158 -28.04 17.29 -27.48
C CYS A 158 -28.60 18.13 -26.34
N ASP A 159 -27.98 19.29 -26.07
CA ASP A 159 -28.64 20.49 -25.52
C ASP A 159 -27.66 21.66 -25.33
N ALA A 160 -26.35 21.42 -25.40
CA ALA A 160 -25.34 22.48 -25.21
C ALA A 160 -24.79 23.11 -26.52
N VAL A 161 -25.31 22.73 -27.69
CA VAL A 161 -24.83 23.22 -29.01
C VAL A 161 -25.26 24.68 -29.26
N SER A 162 -26.38 25.13 -28.68
CA SER A 162 -26.93 26.46 -28.94
C SER A 162 -26.20 27.60 -28.21
N GLU A 163 -25.54 27.34 -27.07
CA GLU A 163 -24.79 28.35 -26.31
C GLU A 163 -23.36 28.55 -26.86
N LEU A 164 -22.86 27.61 -27.67
CA LEU A 164 -21.51 27.64 -28.25
C LEU A 164 -21.45 28.30 -29.63
N GLU A 165 -22.59 28.40 -30.35
CA GLU A 165 -22.70 29.19 -31.58
C GLU A 165 -22.55 30.70 -31.33
N ASP A 166 -22.93 31.17 -30.14
CA ASP A 166 -22.84 32.59 -29.77
C ASP A 166 -21.42 33.00 -29.33
N ILE A 167 -20.64 32.09 -28.71
CA ILE A 167 -19.24 32.37 -28.31
C ILE A 167 -18.30 32.40 -29.52
N LEU A 168 -18.56 31.58 -30.54
CA LEU A 168 -17.73 31.49 -31.74
C LEU A 168 -18.12 32.48 -32.86
N GLY A 169 -19.05 33.41 -32.58
CA GLY A 169 -19.39 34.55 -33.42
C GLY A 169 -20.10 34.21 -34.73
N ARG A 170 -21.38 34.58 -34.83
CA ARG A 170 -22.06 34.78 -36.12
C ARG A 170 -21.46 36.01 -36.81
N GLY A 171 -20.42 35.79 -37.60
CA GLY A 171 -19.78 36.86 -38.37
C GLY A 171 -18.70 36.32 -39.29
N THR A 172 -19.12 35.89 -40.48
CA THR A 172 -18.32 35.95 -41.71
C THR A 172 -16.85 35.51 -41.58
N ILE A 173 -16.59 34.20 -41.72
CA ILE A 173 -15.27 33.70 -42.18
C ILE A 173 -15.12 34.12 -43.65
N GLN A 174 -14.88 35.41 -43.91
CA GLN A 174 -14.65 35.96 -45.25
C GLN A 174 -13.48 36.95 -45.29
N THR A 175 -12.86 37.31 -44.16
CA THR A 175 -11.69 38.19 -44.12
C THR A 175 -10.47 37.47 -43.54
N THR A 176 -9.33 37.63 -44.21
CA THR A 176 -8.03 37.07 -43.83
C THR A 176 -7.54 37.53 -42.46
N GLU A 177 -8.05 38.65 -41.94
CA GLU A 177 -7.71 39.19 -40.62
C GLU A 177 -8.38 38.47 -39.45
N GLY A 178 -9.65 38.03 -39.61
CA GLY A 178 -10.35 37.25 -38.58
C GLY A 178 -9.73 35.86 -38.40
N VAL A 179 -9.32 35.22 -39.50
CA VAL A 179 -8.58 33.94 -39.48
C VAL A 179 -7.22 34.09 -38.78
N LYS A 180 -6.52 35.22 -38.98
CA LYS A 180 -5.25 35.52 -38.29
C LYS A 180 -5.43 35.71 -36.79
N SER A 181 -6.48 36.41 -36.35
CA SER A 181 -6.79 36.60 -34.92
C SER A 181 -7.10 35.27 -34.22
N VAL A 182 -7.93 34.43 -34.84
CA VAL A 182 -8.27 33.10 -34.30
C VAL A 182 -7.02 32.20 -34.29
N GLY A 183 -6.19 32.25 -35.34
CA GLY A 183 -4.91 31.54 -35.38
C GLY A 183 -3.94 31.96 -34.27
N GLN A 184 -3.87 33.25 -33.95
CA GLN A 184 -3.05 33.76 -32.83
C GLN A 184 -3.55 33.28 -31.47
N GLN A 185 -4.87 33.29 -31.23
CA GLN A 185 -5.45 32.75 -30.00
C GLN A 185 -5.24 31.23 -29.86
N LEU A 186 -5.35 30.48 -30.97
CA LEU A 186 -5.09 29.04 -30.99
C LEU A 186 -3.63 28.73 -30.62
N LEU A 187 -2.68 29.51 -31.14
CA LEU A 187 -1.26 29.35 -30.85
C LEU A 187 -0.96 29.59 -29.37
N LEU A 188 -1.57 30.61 -28.76
CA LEU A 188 -1.42 30.92 -27.34
C LEU A 188 -1.99 29.81 -26.45
N LEU A 189 -3.19 29.32 -26.76
CA LEU A 189 -3.81 28.20 -26.04
C LEU A 189 -3.00 26.90 -26.18
N GLN A 190 -2.41 26.65 -27.35
CA GLN A 190 -1.54 25.50 -27.59
C GLN A 190 -0.26 25.57 -26.73
N ASP A 191 0.34 26.75 -26.60
CA ASP A 191 1.51 26.96 -25.75
C ASP A 191 1.17 26.77 -24.26
N GLN A 192 0.04 27.30 -23.81
CA GLN A 192 -0.48 27.08 -22.45
C GLN A 192 -0.74 25.60 -22.15
N LEU A 193 -1.37 24.86 -23.07
CA LEU A 193 -1.61 23.42 -22.92
C LEU A 193 -0.30 22.64 -22.86
N LYS A 194 0.70 23.02 -23.64
CA LYS A 194 2.03 22.39 -23.61
C LYS A 194 2.72 22.65 -22.27
N GLN A 195 2.63 23.87 -21.76
CA GLN A 195 3.18 24.24 -20.45
C GLN A 195 2.52 23.45 -19.32
N VAL A 196 1.18 23.41 -19.27
CA VAL A 196 0.43 22.66 -18.26
C VAL A 196 0.75 21.16 -18.31
N LYS A 197 0.91 20.58 -19.50
CA LYS A 197 1.32 19.18 -19.65
C LYS A 197 2.71 18.91 -19.08
N GLU A 198 3.67 19.79 -19.36
CA GLU A 198 5.04 19.67 -18.86
C GLU A 198 5.09 19.84 -17.33
N GLU A 199 4.32 20.78 -16.79
CA GLU A 199 4.18 20.98 -15.34
C GLU A 199 3.57 19.75 -14.67
N ASN A 200 2.48 19.19 -15.21
CA ASN A 200 1.87 17.96 -14.71
C ASN A 200 2.84 16.77 -14.74
N LYS A 201 3.63 16.63 -15.81
CA LYS A 201 4.65 15.59 -15.91
C LYS A 201 5.67 15.70 -14.79
N LYS A 202 6.21 16.90 -14.54
CA LYS A 202 7.15 17.15 -13.44
C LYS A 202 6.54 16.87 -12.07
N ILE A 203 5.27 17.22 -11.87
CA ILE A 203 4.55 16.94 -10.63
C ILE A 203 4.46 15.42 -10.41
N ILE A 204 4.13 14.64 -11.45
CA ILE A 204 4.05 13.18 -11.36
C ILE A 204 5.43 12.57 -11.05
N GLU A 205 6.49 13.03 -11.71
CA GLU A 205 7.88 12.57 -11.45
C GLU A 205 8.33 12.88 -10.02
N ASN A 206 8.09 14.12 -9.56
CA ASN A 206 8.41 14.54 -8.20
C ASN A 206 7.61 13.74 -7.16
N TYR A 207 6.31 13.52 -7.41
CA TYR A 207 5.46 12.71 -6.54
C TYR A 207 5.94 11.26 -6.45
N THR A 208 6.31 10.67 -7.59
CA THR A 208 6.76 9.28 -7.67
C THR A 208 8.09 9.10 -6.93
N SER A 209 9.03 10.03 -7.11
CA SER A 209 10.32 10.01 -6.41
C SER A 209 10.20 10.27 -4.92
N GLU A 210 9.38 11.25 -4.49
CA GLU A 210 9.07 11.48 -3.07
C GLU A 210 8.52 10.21 -2.42
N ARG A 211 7.60 9.54 -3.12
CA ARG A 211 6.94 8.35 -2.62
C ARG A 211 7.91 7.18 -2.41
N ALA A 212 8.81 6.95 -3.37
CA ALA A 212 9.85 5.93 -3.25
C ALA A 212 10.77 6.23 -2.06
N MET A 213 11.15 7.50 -1.88
CA MET A 213 11.97 7.95 -0.75
C MET A 213 11.23 7.80 0.58
N ARG A 214 9.92 8.10 0.63
CA ARG A 214 9.09 7.92 1.83
C ARG A 214 9.03 6.46 2.25
N LYS A 215 8.80 5.55 1.31
CA LYS A 215 8.85 4.09 1.55
C LYS A 215 10.21 3.67 2.11
N LYS A 216 11.29 4.19 1.52
CA LYS A 216 12.67 3.91 1.96
C LYS A 216 12.95 4.41 3.39
N TYR A 217 12.60 5.66 3.70
CA TYR A 217 12.81 6.24 5.02
C TYR A 217 11.93 5.57 6.08
N TYR A 218 10.69 5.23 5.73
CA TYR A 218 9.79 4.51 6.63
C TYR A 218 10.40 3.18 7.10
N ASN A 219 10.88 2.38 6.14
CA ASN A 219 11.52 1.10 6.44
C ASN A 219 12.85 1.27 7.18
N MET A 220 13.62 2.31 6.85
CA MET A 220 14.86 2.62 7.59
C MET A 220 14.59 2.95 9.05
N VAL A 221 13.52 3.70 9.36
CA VAL A 221 13.10 4.01 10.73
C VAL A 221 12.66 2.74 11.46
N GLU A 222 11.91 1.84 10.81
CA GLU A 222 11.50 0.57 11.43
C GLU A 222 12.70 -0.39 11.62
N ASP A 223 13.65 -0.43 10.69
CA ASP A 223 14.89 -1.20 10.84
C ASP A 223 15.77 -0.66 11.98
N MET A 224 15.82 0.67 12.16
CA MET A 224 16.55 1.31 13.27
C MET A 224 15.93 0.98 14.63
N LYS A 225 14.62 0.74 14.71
CA LYS A 225 13.96 0.25 15.94
C LYS A 225 14.24 -1.23 16.23
N GLY A 226 14.89 -1.94 15.30
CA GLY A 226 15.23 -3.35 15.42
C GLY A 226 14.27 -4.26 14.65
N LYS A 227 14.85 -5.20 13.90
CA LYS A 227 14.11 -6.21 13.10
C LYS A 227 13.34 -7.21 13.96
N ILE A 228 13.81 -7.44 15.19
CA ILE A 228 13.15 -8.29 16.17
C ILE A 228 12.88 -7.41 17.39
N ARG A 229 11.62 -7.36 17.80
CA ARG A 229 11.16 -6.59 18.96
C ARG A 229 10.37 -7.49 19.89
N VAL A 230 10.65 -7.39 21.18
CA VAL A 230 10.04 -8.16 22.25
C VAL A 230 9.32 -7.20 23.19
N PHE A 231 7.99 -7.27 23.17
CA PHE A 231 7.14 -6.47 24.06
C PHE A 231 6.65 -7.31 25.25
N CYS A 232 6.66 -6.70 26.43
CA CYS A 232 6.04 -7.26 27.62
C CYS A 232 4.67 -6.62 27.84
N ARG A 233 3.64 -7.43 28.05
CA ARG A 233 2.29 -6.96 28.40
C ARG A 233 1.86 -7.56 29.73
N ILE A 234 1.69 -6.70 30.72
CA ILE A 234 1.11 -7.05 32.01
C ILE A 234 -0.40 -6.98 31.88
N ARG A 235 -1.12 -8.06 32.19
CA ARG A 235 -2.59 -8.06 32.18
C ARG A 235 -3.16 -7.60 33.53
N PRO A 236 -4.35 -7.00 33.56
CA PRO A 236 -5.10 -6.80 34.79
C PRO A 236 -5.36 -8.11 35.54
N VAL A 237 -5.42 -8.02 36.87
CA VAL A 237 -5.82 -9.12 37.75
C VAL A 237 -7.31 -9.38 37.59
N ASN A 238 -7.71 -10.65 37.50
CA ASN A 238 -9.11 -11.03 37.36
C ASN A 238 -9.82 -10.98 38.73
N ARG A 239 -11.12 -10.67 38.75
CA ARG A 239 -11.91 -10.66 40.01
C ARG A 239 -11.84 -11.98 40.78
N THR A 240 -11.82 -13.11 40.07
CA THR A 240 -11.67 -14.45 40.66
C THR A 240 -10.30 -14.63 41.32
N GLU A 241 -9.23 -14.07 40.74
CA GLU A 241 -7.88 -14.14 41.29
C GLU A 241 -7.75 -13.27 42.54
N VAL A 242 -8.37 -12.08 42.54
CA VAL A 242 -8.44 -11.21 43.72
C VAL A 242 -9.18 -11.92 44.86
N ALA A 243 -10.33 -12.57 44.57
CA ALA A 243 -11.10 -13.32 45.55
C ALA A 243 -10.34 -14.53 46.12
N GLN A 244 -9.38 -15.09 45.37
CA GLN A 244 -8.50 -16.17 45.79
C GLN A 244 -7.23 -15.68 46.51
N GLY A 245 -7.09 -14.36 46.73
CA GLY A 245 -5.91 -13.78 47.37
C GLY A 245 -4.68 -13.70 46.47
N GLY A 246 -4.85 -13.68 45.14
CA GLY A 246 -3.76 -13.55 44.19
C GLY A 246 -3.01 -12.24 44.35
N ALA A 247 -1.68 -12.32 44.54
CA ALA A 247 -0.79 -11.16 44.61
C ALA A 247 -0.23 -10.81 43.23
N VAL A 248 -0.01 -9.51 42.99
CA VAL A 248 0.68 -9.03 41.79
C VAL A 248 2.18 -9.20 42.01
N ALA A 249 2.80 -10.13 41.28
CA ALA A 249 4.23 -10.43 41.39
C ALA A 249 5.11 -9.66 40.39
N VAL A 250 4.52 -8.80 39.55
CA VAL A 250 5.21 -8.07 38.49
C VAL A 250 4.94 -6.59 38.62
N GLU A 251 5.99 -5.80 38.65
CA GLU A 251 5.95 -4.34 38.72
C GLU A 251 6.68 -3.73 37.52
N LYS A 252 6.08 -2.70 36.93
CA LYS A 252 6.71 -1.92 35.86
C LYS A 252 7.62 -0.86 36.49
N ILE A 253 8.91 -0.88 36.19
CA ILE A 253 9.85 0.17 36.64
C ILE A 253 9.75 1.38 35.70
N ASP A 254 9.91 1.12 34.41
CA ASP A 254 9.89 2.12 33.34
C ASP A 254 9.30 1.50 32.06
N ASP A 255 9.37 2.23 30.94
CA ASP A 255 8.82 1.77 29.65
C ASP A 255 9.55 0.58 29.03
N TYR A 256 10.71 0.18 29.56
CA TYR A 256 11.57 -0.87 29.02
C TYR A 256 11.83 -2.01 30.01
N SER A 257 11.57 -1.80 31.30
CA SER A 257 12.03 -2.68 32.37
C SER A 257 10.89 -3.07 33.31
N VAL A 258 10.83 -4.37 33.63
CA VAL A 258 9.93 -4.92 34.64
C VAL A 258 10.71 -5.65 35.71
N THR A 259 10.15 -5.65 36.90
CA THR A 259 10.64 -6.44 38.01
C THR A 259 9.65 -7.52 38.39
N VAL A 260 10.16 -8.73 38.61
CA VAL A 260 9.38 -9.90 38.99
C VAL A 260 9.88 -10.42 40.34
N GLU A 261 8.95 -10.56 41.29
CA GLU A 261 9.22 -11.26 42.54
C GLU A 261 9.25 -12.77 42.28
N THR A 262 10.40 -13.39 42.55
CA THR A 262 10.54 -14.85 42.48
C THR A 262 10.84 -15.42 43.86
N PRO A 263 10.60 -16.72 44.10
CA PRO A 263 10.99 -17.37 45.36
C PRO A 263 12.50 -17.29 45.67
N ARG A 264 13.32 -16.94 44.67
CA ARG A 264 14.77 -16.78 44.78
C ARG A 264 15.21 -15.30 44.88
N GLY A 265 14.26 -14.39 45.09
CA GLY A 265 14.49 -12.95 45.13
C GLY A 265 13.92 -12.21 43.92
N GLN A 266 14.03 -10.89 43.96
CA GLN A 266 13.58 -9.98 42.93
C GLN A 266 14.48 -10.09 41.69
N ARG A 267 13.89 -10.15 40.48
CA ARG A 267 14.61 -10.20 39.21
C ARG A 267 14.09 -9.15 38.26
N GLU A 268 15.02 -8.44 37.62
CA GLU A 268 14.72 -7.44 36.60
C GLU A 268 14.86 -8.04 35.19
N PHE A 269 13.97 -7.64 34.29
CA PHE A 269 13.97 -8.02 32.88
C PHE A 269 13.74 -6.79 32.01
N GLN A 270 14.49 -6.69 30.91
CA GLN A 270 14.41 -5.61 29.94
C GLN A 270 13.78 -6.09 28.63
N PHE A 271 13.01 -5.20 28.01
CA PHE A 271 12.20 -5.40 26.82
C PHE A 271 12.23 -4.14 25.94
N ASP A 272 11.85 -4.26 24.67
CA ASP A 272 11.75 -3.10 23.77
C ASP A 272 10.61 -2.16 24.15
N LYS A 273 9.57 -2.69 24.81
CA LYS A 273 8.48 -1.92 25.41
C LYS A 273 7.71 -2.73 26.46
N VAL A 274 7.28 -2.07 27.52
CA VAL A 274 6.49 -2.63 28.62
C VAL A 274 5.13 -1.93 28.74
N PHE A 275 4.07 -2.69 28.49
CA PHE A 275 2.69 -2.28 28.68
C PHE A 275 2.19 -2.68 30.08
N SER A 276 1.73 -1.69 30.85
CA SER A 276 1.14 -1.92 32.18
C SER A 276 -0.27 -2.51 32.08
N ALA A 277 -0.87 -2.85 33.23
CA ALA A 277 -2.21 -3.41 33.28
C ALA A 277 -3.28 -2.44 32.74
N GLU A 278 -3.02 -1.14 32.80
CA GLU A 278 -3.92 -0.07 32.34
C GLU A 278 -3.86 0.12 30.83
N ALA A 279 -2.83 -0.41 30.16
CA ALA A 279 -2.65 -0.25 28.72
C ALA A 279 -3.81 -0.83 27.92
N SER A 280 -4.36 -0.01 27.03
CA SER A 280 -5.49 -0.36 26.19
C SER A 280 -5.04 -1.21 24.98
N GLN A 281 -6.01 -1.79 24.27
CA GLN A 281 -5.71 -2.50 23.03
C GLN A 281 -5.25 -1.54 21.92
N ASP A 282 -5.70 -0.29 21.95
CA ASP A 282 -5.26 0.76 21.04
C ASP A 282 -3.78 1.10 21.24
N ASP A 283 -3.34 1.22 22.50
CA ASP A 283 -1.92 1.50 22.82
C ASP A 283 -0.99 0.40 22.28
N LEU A 284 -1.42 -0.87 22.38
CA LEU A 284 -0.68 -2.00 21.81
C LEU A 284 -0.71 -2.00 20.28
N PHE A 285 -1.85 -1.60 19.69
CA PHE A 285 -2.00 -1.59 18.25
C PHE A 285 -1.21 -0.46 17.59
N HIS A 286 -1.05 0.69 18.24
CA HIS A 286 -0.31 1.83 17.69
C HIS A 286 1.10 1.45 17.19
N ASP A 287 1.85 0.67 17.97
CA ASP A 287 3.19 0.23 17.56
C ASP A 287 3.12 -0.87 16.49
N THR A 288 2.07 -1.69 16.53
CA THR A 288 1.86 -2.77 15.56
C THR A 288 1.35 -2.24 14.21
N HIS A 289 0.66 -1.09 14.19
CA HIS A 289 0.15 -0.46 12.98
C HIS A 289 1.27 -0.18 11.98
N ARG A 290 2.45 0.23 12.48
CA ARG A 290 3.60 0.50 11.62
C ARG A 290 4.13 -0.73 10.89
N LEU A 291 4.02 -1.89 11.55
CA LEU A 291 4.33 -3.16 10.91
C LEU A 291 3.32 -3.50 9.81
N ILE A 292 2.04 -3.17 9.99
CA ILE A 292 1.02 -3.43 8.96
C ILE A 292 1.29 -2.62 7.69
N GLN A 293 1.73 -1.36 7.83
CA GLN A 293 2.20 -0.57 6.69
C GLN A 293 3.36 -1.27 5.95
N SER A 294 4.33 -1.81 6.71
CA SER A 294 5.47 -2.54 6.14
C SER A 294 5.01 -3.76 5.32
N THR A 295 3.94 -4.43 5.73
CA THR A 295 3.33 -5.54 4.97
C THR A 295 2.78 -5.09 3.61
N ILE A 296 2.10 -3.93 3.57
CA ILE A 296 1.58 -3.34 2.33
C ILE A 296 2.75 -2.89 1.42
N ASP A 297 3.85 -2.48 2.02
CA ASP A 297 5.09 -2.13 1.32
C ASP A 297 5.89 -3.34 0.79
N GLY A 298 5.44 -4.57 1.05
CA GLY A 298 6.03 -5.81 0.54
C GLY A 298 6.99 -6.52 1.51
N TYR A 299 7.01 -6.14 2.79
CA TYR A 299 7.84 -6.78 3.80
C TYR A 299 7.10 -7.90 4.55
N ASN A 300 7.83 -8.95 4.91
CA ASN A 300 7.28 -10.05 5.71
C ASN A 300 7.26 -9.66 7.19
N VAL A 301 6.07 -9.63 7.78
CA VAL A 301 5.87 -9.34 9.20
C VAL A 301 5.36 -10.57 9.93
N CYS A 302 5.93 -10.84 11.10
CA CYS A 302 5.49 -11.91 12.00
C CYS A 302 5.18 -11.34 13.38
N ILE A 303 3.96 -11.58 13.86
CA ILE A 303 3.52 -11.22 15.20
C ILE A 303 3.15 -12.51 15.92
N PHE A 304 3.83 -12.78 17.04
CA PHE A 304 3.50 -13.92 17.89
C PHE A 304 3.23 -13.44 19.32
N SER A 305 2.37 -14.18 20.01
CA SER A 305 2.09 -13.94 21.43
C SER A 305 2.55 -15.14 22.24
N TYR A 306 3.32 -14.88 23.30
CA TYR A 306 3.89 -15.91 24.16
C TYR A 306 3.43 -15.74 25.61
N GLY A 307 3.35 -16.84 26.35
CA GLY A 307 2.99 -16.86 27.76
C GLY A 307 2.17 -18.09 28.17
N GLN A 308 1.96 -18.26 29.47
CA GLN A 308 1.18 -19.38 30.02
C GLN A 308 -0.33 -19.28 29.71
N THR A 309 -1.07 -20.35 29.94
CA THR A 309 -2.54 -20.33 29.86
C THR A 309 -3.10 -19.29 30.85
N GLY A 310 -4.06 -18.47 30.40
CA GLY A 310 -4.62 -17.38 31.20
C GLY A 310 -3.79 -16.08 31.20
N SER A 311 -2.61 -16.03 30.58
CA SER A 311 -1.77 -14.82 30.56
C SER A 311 -2.29 -13.68 29.67
N GLY A 312 -3.36 -13.91 28.89
CA GLY A 312 -3.96 -12.89 28.02
C GLY A 312 -3.59 -12.98 26.53
N LYS A 313 -2.84 -14.00 26.08
CA LYS A 313 -2.48 -14.18 24.64
C LYS A 313 -3.65 -13.98 23.66
N THR A 314 -4.75 -14.72 23.88
CA THR A 314 -5.95 -14.62 23.03
C THR A 314 -6.60 -13.25 23.12
N PHE A 315 -6.62 -12.62 24.30
CA PHE A 315 -7.14 -11.27 24.46
C PHE A 315 -6.27 -10.25 23.71
N THR A 316 -4.94 -10.37 23.74
CA THR A 316 -4.04 -9.52 22.96
C THR A 316 -4.25 -9.66 21.45
N MET A 317 -4.26 -10.89 20.95
CA MET A 317 -4.37 -11.12 19.50
C MET A 317 -5.77 -10.88 18.96
N VAL A 318 -6.82 -11.40 19.60
CA VAL A 318 -8.19 -11.38 19.08
C VAL A 318 -9.06 -10.31 19.74
N GLY A 319 -8.88 -10.08 21.04
CA GLY A 319 -9.71 -9.17 21.83
C GLY A 319 -10.77 -9.89 22.66
N ASP A 320 -11.79 -9.14 23.04
CA ASP A 320 -12.98 -9.66 23.73
C ASP A 320 -13.95 -10.34 22.75
N LYS A 321 -14.84 -11.18 23.29
CA LYS A 321 -15.81 -11.93 22.48
C LYS A 321 -16.84 -10.99 21.85
N GLU A 322 -17.22 -9.94 22.56
CA GLU A 322 -18.18 -8.93 22.08
C GLU A 322 -17.55 -7.89 21.13
N GLN A 323 -16.24 -7.97 20.85
CA GLN A 323 -15.50 -7.02 20.01
C GLN A 323 -15.61 -5.55 20.45
N LYS A 324 -15.87 -5.29 21.74
CA LYS A 324 -15.82 -3.93 22.32
C LYS A 324 -14.38 -3.47 22.52
N LYS A 325 -13.45 -4.40 22.66
CA LYS A 325 -12.01 -4.20 22.82
C LYS A 325 -11.26 -5.11 21.83
N PRO A 326 -11.37 -4.83 20.51
CA PRO A 326 -10.74 -5.63 19.48
C PRO A 326 -9.22 -5.68 19.69
N GLY A 327 -8.64 -6.87 19.51
CA GLY A 327 -7.20 -7.09 19.65
C GLY A 327 -6.41 -6.66 18.42
N ILE A 328 -5.14 -7.07 18.37
CA ILE A 328 -4.23 -6.75 17.26
C ILE A 328 -4.80 -7.24 15.92
N MET A 329 -5.22 -8.49 15.83
CA MET A 329 -5.64 -9.14 14.59
C MET A 329 -6.84 -8.44 13.89
N PRO A 330 -8.00 -8.24 14.54
CA PRO A 330 -9.12 -7.54 13.88
C PRO A 330 -8.77 -6.10 13.50
N ARG A 331 -7.94 -5.41 14.28
CA ARG A 331 -7.45 -4.06 13.95
C ARG A 331 -6.52 -4.08 12.75
N SER A 332 -5.63 -5.06 12.67
CA SER A 332 -4.75 -5.27 11.52
C SER A 332 -5.55 -5.55 10.25
N PHE A 333 -6.63 -6.32 10.31
CA PHE A 333 -7.49 -6.55 9.15
C PHE A 333 -8.11 -5.24 8.64
N ASN A 334 -8.69 -4.43 9.54
CA ASN A 334 -9.22 -3.12 9.16
C ASN A 334 -8.12 -2.25 8.54
N ALA A 335 -6.97 -2.13 9.22
CA ALA A 335 -5.85 -1.31 8.73
C ALA A 335 -5.34 -1.75 7.35
N ILE A 336 -5.25 -3.06 7.07
CA ILE A 336 -4.88 -3.58 5.74
C ILE A 336 -5.85 -3.04 4.68
N PHE A 337 -7.16 -3.18 4.89
CA PHE A 337 -8.16 -2.74 3.93
C PHE A 337 -8.30 -1.21 3.86
N ASP A 338 -8.01 -0.50 4.94
CA ASP A 338 -7.96 0.97 4.97
C ASP A 338 -6.80 1.48 4.11
N LEU A 339 -5.59 0.95 4.33
CA LEU A 339 -4.41 1.27 3.54
C LEU A 339 -4.56 0.88 2.06
N MET A 340 -5.24 -0.24 1.77
CA MET A 340 -5.56 -0.62 0.38
C MET A 340 -6.49 0.40 -0.29
N ARG A 341 -7.51 0.91 0.42
CA ARG A 341 -8.40 1.94 -0.15
C ARG A 341 -7.68 3.27 -0.35
N GLU A 342 -6.83 3.67 0.58
CA GLU A 342 -6.01 4.88 0.43
C GLU A 342 -5.06 4.81 -0.78
N ASN A 343 -4.68 3.59 -1.18
CA ASN A 343 -3.79 3.33 -2.30
C ASN A 343 -4.49 2.71 -3.52
N SER A 344 -5.83 2.66 -3.56
CA SER A 344 -6.58 1.98 -4.63
C SER A 344 -6.41 2.63 -6.00
N ASN A 345 -6.15 3.94 -6.02
CA ASN A 345 -5.91 4.68 -7.27
C ASN A 345 -4.50 4.42 -7.83
N LYS A 346 -3.68 3.64 -7.13
CA LYS A 346 -2.25 3.45 -7.40
C LYS A 346 -1.87 1.98 -7.65
N PHE A 347 -2.52 1.03 -6.96
CA PHE A 347 -2.29 -0.41 -7.15
C PHE A 347 -3.58 -1.18 -7.04
N ASP A 348 -3.63 -2.28 -7.79
CA ASP A 348 -4.59 -3.34 -7.55
C ASP A 348 -4.08 -4.25 -6.46
N PHE A 349 -4.84 -4.40 -5.38
CA PHE A 349 -4.48 -5.26 -4.26
C PHE A 349 -5.34 -6.51 -4.22
N LYS A 350 -4.72 -7.64 -3.87
CA LYS A 350 -5.38 -8.90 -3.61
C LYS A 350 -5.01 -9.43 -2.23
N VAL A 351 -6.01 -9.68 -1.39
CA VAL A 351 -5.82 -10.25 -0.05
C VAL A 351 -6.22 -11.71 -0.04
N SER A 352 -5.32 -12.54 0.46
CA SER A 352 -5.54 -13.98 0.62
C SER A 352 -5.03 -14.43 1.97
N ALA A 353 -5.63 -15.48 2.53
CA ALA A 353 -5.24 -16.00 3.83
C ALA A 353 -5.29 -17.52 3.84
N TYR A 354 -4.44 -18.13 4.66
CA TYR A 354 -4.50 -19.53 5.06
C TYR A 354 -4.25 -19.64 6.56
N MET A 355 -4.85 -20.64 7.22
CA MET A 355 -4.72 -20.84 8.66
C MET A 355 -4.37 -22.28 9.01
N LEU A 356 -3.28 -22.48 9.73
CA LEU A 356 -2.75 -23.78 10.11
C LEU A 356 -2.66 -23.93 11.63
N GLU A 357 -2.93 -25.12 12.14
CA GLU A 357 -2.65 -25.53 13.52
C GLU A 357 -1.53 -26.57 13.52
N LEU A 358 -0.53 -26.38 14.39
CA LEU A 358 0.53 -27.37 14.61
C LEU A 358 0.15 -28.24 15.82
N TYR A 359 -0.32 -29.46 15.58
CA TYR A 359 -0.73 -30.41 16.62
C TYR A 359 0.08 -31.71 16.50
N ASN A 360 0.75 -32.12 17.58
CA ASN A 360 1.59 -33.33 17.61
C ASN A 360 2.57 -33.45 16.42
N ASP A 361 3.28 -32.36 16.13
CA ASP A 361 4.24 -32.27 15.01
C ASP A 361 3.62 -32.50 13.61
N ARG A 362 2.30 -32.31 13.50
CA ARG A 362 1.55 -32.35 12.23
C ARG A 362 0.87 -31.01 11.99
N LEU A 363 1.00 -30.52 10.75
CA LEU A 363 0.28 -29.35 10.29
C LEU A 363 -1.12 -29.76 9.84
N GLN A 364 -2.11 -29.15 10.48
CA GLN A 364 -3.51 -29.30 10.15
C GLN A 364 -4.03 -28.00 9.54
N ASP A 365 -4.70 -28.11 8.41
CA ASP A 365 -5.40 -27.00 7.77
C ASP A 365 -6.73 -26.73 8.49
N LEU A 366 -6.94 -25.49 8.94
CA LEU A 366 -8.16 -25.08 9.63
C LEU A 366 -9.24 -24.55 8.68
N PHE A 367 -8.91 -24.26 7.43
CA PHE A 367 -9.89 -23.89 6.40
C PHE A 367 -10.48 -25.09 5.67
N ALA A 368 -9.77 -26.22 5.66
CA ALA A 368 -10.28 -27.48 5.14
C ALA A 368 -11.48 -27.98 5.97
N SER A 369 -12.55 -28.41 5.28
CA SER A 369 -13.72 -28.99 5.93
C SER A 369 -13.36 -30.26 6.71
N PRO A 370 -13.81 -30.44 7.97
CA PRO A 370 -13.56 -31.65 8.78
C PRO A 370 -14.23 -32.93 8.23
N ALA A 371 -14.89 -32.87 7.07
CA ALA A 371 -15.60 -33.99 6.45
C ALA A 371 -14.70 -35.09 5.86
N GLY A 372 -13.38 -34.99 6.00
CA GLY A 372 -12.42 -35.99 5.51
C GLY A 372 -12.07 -37.12 6.49
N GLU A 373 -12.44 -37.03 7.77
CA GLU A 373 -11.92 -37.97 8.79
C GLU A 373 -13.00 -38.77 9.55
N ALA A 374 -14.29 -38.57 9.28
CA ALA A 374 -15.37 -39.30 9.98
C ALA A 374 -15.79 -40.64 9.35
N HIS A 375 -15.26 -41.04 8.20
CA HIS A 375 -15.51 -42.36 7.61
C HIS A 375 -14.22 -43.05 7.17
N ALA A 376 -13.40 -43.44 8.13
CA ALA A 376 -12.44 -44.52 7.96
C ALA A 376 -13.17 -45.87 7.85
N GLN A 377 -14.05 -46.03 6.87
CA GLN A 377 -14.49 -47.33 6.35
C GLN A 377 -14.74 -47.21 4.84
N SER A 378 -13.80 -47.80 4.11
CA SER A 378 -13.91 -48.28 2.73
C SER A 378 -13.94 -47.26 1.58
N GLN A 379 -12.82 -47.26 0.84
CA GLN A 379 -12.74 -47.08 -0.61
C GLN A 379 -13.10 -45.71 -1.21
N SER A 380 -12.09 -44.86 -1.38
CA SER A 380 -11.81 -44.20 -2.67
C SER A 380 -10.39 -43.61 -2.68
N HIS A 381 -9.68 -43.83 -3.78
CA HIS A 381 -8.33 -43.35 -4.03
C HIS A 381 -8.31 -41.83 -4.26
N GLY A 382 -8.12 -41.05 -3.20
CA GLY A 382 -7.69 -39.65 -3.27
C GLY A 382 -6.62 -39.39 -2.21
N PRO A 383 -5.53 -38.66 -2.51
CA PRO A 383 -4.50 -38.39 -1.52
C PRO A 383 -5.11 -37.51 -0.43
N SER A 384 -5.03 -37.94 0.84
CA SER A 384 -5.24 -37.06 1.98
C SER A 384 -4.39 -35.81 1.78
N ARG A 385 -5.01 -34.63 1.71
CA ARG A 385 -4.36 -33.36 1.41
C ARG A 385 -3.46 -32.96 2.58
N ARG A 386 -2.24 -33.53 2.62
CA ARG A 386 -1.26 -33.28 3.66
C ARG A 386 -0.59 -31.93 3.40
N VAL A 387 -0.57 -31.08 4.43
CA VAL A 387 0.15 -29.81 4.37
C VAL A 387 1.63 -30.06 4.62
N GLU A 388 2.48 -29.63 3.69
CA GLU A 388 3.94 -29.74 3.77
C GLU A 388 4.59 -28.36 3.66
N ILE A 389 5.63 -28.12 4.46
CA ILE A 389 6.41 -26.90 4.35
C ILE A 389 7.43 -27.07 3.23
N LYS A 390 7.34 -26.23 2.21
CA LYS A 390 8.28 -26.18 1.09
C LYS A 390 8.96 -24.82 1.00
N ARG A 391 10.09 -24.80 0.30
CA ARG A 391 10.87 -23.59 0.04
C ARG A 391 11.00 -23.41 -1.46
N THR A 392 10.68 -22.21 -1.94
CA THR A 392 10.93 -21.80 -3.32
C THR A 392 12.44 -21.59 -3.51
N ARG A 393 12.92 -21.62 -4.76
CA ARG A 393 14.31 -21.29 -5.12
C ARG A 393 14.74 -19.90 -4.61
N LYS A 394 13.78 -18.97 -4.54
CA LYS A 394 13.92 -17.62 -3.98
C LYS A 394 13.98 -17.57 -2.43
N GLY A 395 14.01 -18.71 -1.75
CA GLY A 395 14.08 -18.80 -0.28
C GLY A 395 12.75 -18.59 0.46
N VAL A 396 11.67 -18.26 -0.24
CA VAL A 396 10.32 -18.10 0.34
C VAL A 396 9.79 -19.45 0.84
N VAL A 397 9.38 -19.49 2.11
CA VAL A 397 8.78 -20.68 2.74
C VAL A 397 7.27 -20.61 2.56
N PHE A 398 6.65 -21.68 2.05
CA PHE A 398 5.20 -21.75 1.88
C PHE A 398 4.65 -23.12 2.29
N ALA A 399 3.39 -23.14 2.70
CA ALA A 399 2.68 -24.36 3.07
C ALA A 399 1.99 -24.96 1.83
N GLN A 400 2.63 -25.95 1.20
CA GLN A 400 2.03 -26.65 0.07
C GLN A 400 0.87 -27.51 0.56
N GLY A 401 -0.26 -27.46 -0.17
CA GLY A 401 -1.45 -28.24 0.15
C GLY A 401 -2.41 -27.53 1.09
N ALA A 402 -2.02 -26.41 1.71
CA ALA A 402 -2.93 -25.56 2.48
C ALA A 402 -3.98 -24.91 1.57
N GLU A 403 -5.22 -24.86 2.04
CA GLU A 403 -6.32 -24.14 1.43
C GLU A 403 -6.15 -22.65 1.69
N THR A 404 -6.07 -21.89 0.60
CA THR A 404 -5.97 -20.42 0.63
C THR A 404 -7.32 -19.86 0.22
N LYS A 405 -7.85 -18.94 1.04
CA LYS A 405 -9.11 -18.24 0.78
C LYS A 405 -8.84 -16.76 0.55
N GLU A 406 -9.55 -16.19 -0.40
CA GLU A 406 -9.45 -14.76 -0.72
C GLU A 406 -10.47 -13.98 0.12
N ALA A 407 -10.15 -12.73 0.43
CA ALA A 407 -11.04 -11.84 1.15
C ALA A 407 -11.08 -10.47 0.48
N SER A 408 -12.29 -9.95 0.28
CA SER A 408 -12.57 -8.64 -0.32
C SER A 408 -12.78 -7.54 0.72
N SER A 409 -12.98 -7.91 1.99
CA SER A 409 -13.20 -6.96 3.09
C SER A 409 -12.62 -7.46 4.42
N ALA A 410 -12.41 -6.54 5.36
CA ALA A 410 -11.94 -6.86 6.70
C ALA A 410 -12.92 -7.77 7.46
N GLN A 411 -14.23 -7.57 7.25
CA GLN A 411 -15.29 -8.39 7.84
C GLN A 411 -15.27 -9.82 7.30
N GLU A 412 -15.04 -9.99 6.00
CA GLU A 412 -14.90 -11.31 5.38
C GLU A 412 -13.66 -12.04 5.91
N LEU A 413 -12.52 -11.35 5.99
CA LEU A 413 -11.29 -11.92 6.54
C LEU A 413 -11.47 -12.35 8.01
N TYR A 414 -12.19 -11.54 8.80
CA TYR A 414 -12.54 -11.89 10.17
C TYR A 414 -13.52 -13.07 10.25
N ALA A 415 -14.49 -13.17 9.34
CA ALA A 415 -15.42 -14.30 9.27
C ALA A 415 -14.68 -15.61 8.92
N LEU A 416 -13.73 -15.57 7.98
CA LEU A 416 -12.85 -16.70 7.67
C LEU A 416 -12.08 -17.15 8.91
N PHE A 417 -11.48 -16.20 9.64
CA PHE A 417 -10.80 -16.49 10.90
C PHE A 417 -11.72 -17.16 11.94
N GLN A 418 -12.96 -16.68 12.09
CA GLN A 418 -13.94 -17.28 13.00
C GLN A 418 -14.32 -18.71 12.58
N GLN A 419 -14.50 -18.94 11.27
CA GLN A 419 -14.75 -20.26 10.71
C GLN A 419 -13.59 -21.22 11.03
N ALA A 420 -12.34 -20.82 10.81
CA ALA A 420 -11.17 -21.64 11.16
C ALA A 420 -11.06 -21.92 12.66
N CYS A 421 -11.42 -20.96 13.50
CA CYS A 421 -11.44 -21.17 14.95
C CYS A 421 -12.48 -22.21 15.39
N ALA A 422 -13.58 -22.37 14.65
CA ALA A 422 -14.59 -23.39 14.93
C ALA A 422 -14.11 -24.81 14.56
N ASN A 423 -13.27 -24.92 13.54
CA ASN A 423 -12.65 -26.19 13.11
C ASN A 423 -11.48 -26.63 13.99
N ARG A 424 -11.12 -25.82 14.99
CA ARG A 424 -10.03 -26.10 15.90
C ARG A 424 -10.33 -27.35 16.73
N HIS A 425 -9.33 -28.22 16.89
CA HIS A 425 -9.42 -29.35 17.81
C HIS A 425 -9.45 -28.87 19.26
N ILE A 426 -10.65 -28.55 19.78
CA ILE A 426 -10.85 -28.23 21.19
C ILE A 426 -11.04 -29.55 21.94
N SER A 427 -9.93 -30.20 22.30
CA SER A 427 -9.98 -31.15 23.41
C SER A 427 -10.15 -30.36 24.71
N ALA A 428 -11.05 -30.80 25.59
CA ALA A 428 -11.45 -30.13 26.84
C ALA A 428 -10.32 -29.96 27.90
N THR A 429 -9.06 -30.13 27.53
CA THR A 429 -7.92 -30.14 28.46
C THR A 429 -6.68 -29.49 27.85
N SER A 430 -6.48 -28.23 28.22
CA SER A 430 -5.19 -27.69 28.68
C SER A 430 -3.97 -27.59 27.74
N TRP A 431 -4.04 -27.63 26.40
CA TRP A 431 -2.92 -27.12 25.57
C TRP A 431 -3.44 -26.49 24.28
N ARG A 432 -3.56 -25.16 24.23
CA ARG A 432 -3.92 -24.46 23.00
C ARG A 432 -2.69 -24.44 22.08
N CYS A 433 -2.72 -25.25 21.03
CA CYS A 433 -1.65 -25.37 20.06
C CYS A 433 -1.33 -24.04 19.35
N PRO A 434 -0.12 -23.91 18.77
CA PRO A 434 0.23 -22.75 17.95
C PRO A 434 -0.69 -22.69 16.73
N ASN A 435 -1.34 -21.55 16.55
CA ASN A 435 -2.12 -21.26 15.35
C ASN A 435 -1.35 -20.24 14.52
N PHE A 436 -1.16 -20.55 13.25
CA PHE A 436 -0.54 -19.66 12.27
C PHE A 436 -1.62 -19.19 11.31
N LEU A 437 -1.97 -17.90 11.40
CA LEU A 437 -2.73 -17.23 10.35
C LEU A 437 -1.74 -16.47 9.49
N CYS A 438 -1.68 -16.81 8.21
CA CYS A 438 -0.92 -16.04 7.24
C CYS A 438 -1.91 -15.24 6.40
N VAL A 439 -1.66 -13.93 6.28
CA VAL A 439 -2.38 -13.03 5.39
C VAL A 439 -1.37 -12.50 4.40
N THR A 440 -1.64 -12.69 3.12
CA THR A 440 -0.81 -12.28 2.02
C THR A 440 -1.53 -11.20 1.24
N THR A 441 -0.91 -10.03 1.15
CA THR A 441 -1.31 -8.91 0.30
C THR A 441 -0.41 -8.91 -0.92
N ASN A 442 -0.98 -9.15 -2.10
CA ASN A 442 -0.26 -9.02 -3.36
C ASN A 442 -0.75 -7.75 -4.06
N SER A 443 0.16 -6.86 -4.46
CA SER A 443 -0.14 -5.84 -5.46
C SER A 443 0.05 -6.43 -6.85
N ALA A 444 -0.94 -6.27 -7.74
CA ALA A 444 -0.79 -6.62 -9.15
C ALA A 444 0.25 -5.65 -9.77
N GLY A 445 1.46 -6.16 -9.85
CA GLY A 445 2.72 -5.48 -10.15
C GLY A 445 3.88 -6.41 -9.78
N ASP A 446 3.72 -7.17 -8.70
CA ASP A 446 4.70 -8.16 -8.21
C ASP A 446 4.43 -9.61 -8.68
N SER A 447 3.45 -9.81 -9.56
CA SER A 447 3.13 -11.12 -10.13
C SER A 447 3.22 -11.10 -11.65
N ALA A 448 4.44 -11.03 -12.17
CA ALA A 448 4.84 -11.53 -13.48
C ALA A 448 6.32 -11.88 -13.48
#